data_AF-A0A534Z0S0-F1
#
_entry.id   AF-A0A534Z0S0-F1
#
_cell.length_a   1.000
_cell.length_b   1.000
_cell.length_c   1.000
_cell.angle_alpha   90.00
_cell.angle_beta   90.00
_cell.angle_gamma   90.00
#
_symmetry.space_group_name_H-M   'P 1'
#
loop_
_entity.id
_entity.type
_entity.pdbx_description
1 polymer ?
#
loop_
_entity_poly.entity_id
_entity_poly.type
_entity_poly.pdbx_seq_one_letter_code
_entity_poly.pdbx_strand_id
1 'polypeptide(L)'
;MRRPAVLAGVLVWGLVACAGVRLVRAQEQSTPRLSRPPPGGDFSAPPKERAETREFLDNARRLYDQAYRLRETAEALRDRNRYDEAEAYEDRARDMEEQARGYERRAEESRLPTTKRRPTQTEE
;
A
#
# COMPACT_ATOMS: atom_id res chain seq x y z
N MET A 1 20.16 -24.71 -34.36
CA MET A 1 21.06 -23.81 -33.60
C MET A 1 20.92 -22.39 -34.12
N ARG A 2 20.97 -21.40 -33.21
CA ARG A 2 21.09 -19.93 -33.40
C ARG A 2 19.81 -19.11 -33.64
N ARG A 3 19.22 -18.63 -32.53
CA ARG A 3 18.82 -17.22 -32.31
C ARG A 3 19.92 -16.57 -31.44
N PRO A 4 19.97 -15.26 -31.17
CA PRO A 4 19.20 -14.12 -31.70
C PRO A 4 20.09 -12.95 -32.20
N ALA A 5 19.51 -12.02 -32.98
CA ALA A 5 20.10 -10.70 -33.18
C ALA A 5 19.54 -9.74 -32.13
N VAL A 6 20.44 -9.18 -31.32
CA VAL A 6 20.23 -8.10 -30.37
C VAL A 6 20.62 -6.80 -31.06
N LEU A 7 19.74 -5.81 -31.14
CA LEU A 7 20.04 -4.39 -31.33
C LEU A 7 18.87 -3.62 -30.69
N ALA A 8 18.98 -3.16 -29.44
CA ALA A 8 19.63 -1.91 -29.02
C ALA A 8 19.00 -0.68 -29.73
N GLY A 9 17.95 -0.13 -29.12
CA GLY A 9 17.30 1.12 -29.54
C GLY A 9 17.14 2.05 -28.34
N VAL A 10 17.84 3.17 -28.40
CA VAL A 10 18.18 4.09 -27.31
C VAL A 10 17.01 4.98 -26.86
N LEU A 11 17.00 5.24 -25.55
CA LEU A 11 16.33 6.28 -24.77
C LEU A 11 16.09 7.62 -25.49
N VAL A 12 14.89 8.19 -25.32
CA VAL A 12 14.68 9.65 -25.38
C VAL A 12 13.88 10.08 -24.15
N TRP A 13 14.61 10.65 -23.19
CA TRP A 13 14.09 11.42 -22.07
C TRP A 13 13.65 12.80 -22.56
N GLY A 14 12.37 13.13 -22.43
CA GLY A 14 11.84 14.47 -22.64
C GLY A 14 11.82 15.27 -21.33
N LEU A 15 12.88 16.04 -21.08
CA LEU A 15 12.97 17.03 -19.99
C LEU A 15 12.21 18.29 -20.43
N VAL A 16 11.06 18.59 -19.81
CA VAL A 16 10.40 19.90 -19.96
C VAL A 16 10.69 20.74 -18.73
N ALA A 17 11.61 21.68 -18.90
CA ALA A 17 11.88 22.77 -17.97
C ALA A 17 11.12 24.01 -18.45
N CYS A 18 10.12 24.46 -17.69
CA CYS A 18 9.56 25.80 -17.81
C CYS A 18 9.87 26.57 -16.54
N ALA A 19 10.81 27.51 -16.65
CA ALA A 19 11.18 28.48 -15.64
C ALA A 19 10.38 29.79 -15.83
N GLY A 20 10.09 30.47 -14.71
CA GLY A 20 9.55 31.84 -14.65
C GLY A 20 8.09 31.85 -14.18
N VAL A 21 7.65 32.63 -13.19
CA VAL A 21 8.14 33.91 -12.67
C VAL A 21 7.77 33.99 -11.18
N ARG A 22 8.71 34.47 -10.35
CA ARG A 22 8.47 34.83 -8.95
C ARG A 22 7.58 36.09 -8.92
N LEU A 23 6.38 35.99 -8.36
CA LEU A 23 5.68 37.15 -7.81
C LEU A 23 5.54 36.95 -6.30
N VAL A 24 6.50 37.49 -5.57
CA VAL A 24 6.37 37.76 -4.14
C VAL A 24 5.36 38.89 -4.01
N ARG A 25 4.20 38.60 -3.43
CA ARG A 25 3.41 39.62 -2.75
C ARG A 25 3.17 39.16 -1.33
N ALA A 26 3.84 39.85 -0.42
CA ALA A 26 3.60 39.79 1.00
C ALA A 26 2.10 39.92 1.27
N GLN A 27 1.50 38.90 1.89
CA GLN A 27 0.34 39.13 2.72
C GLN A 27 0.79 38.86 4.15
N GLU A 28 0.98 39.96 4.86
CA GLU A 28 1.24 40.00 6.28
C GLU A 28 0.09 39.33 7.04
N GLN A 29 0.49 38.47 7.98
CA GLN A 29 -0.09 38.39 9.32
C GLN A 29 -1.61 38.35 9.44
N SER A 30 -2.13 37.13 9.47
CA SER A 30 -3.09 36.75 10.51
C SER A 30 -2.90 35.29 10.84
N THR A 31 -1.81 34.99 11.55
CA THR A 31 -1.68 33.75 12.31
C THR A 31 -2.65 33.83 13.49
N PRO A 32 -3.76 33.06 13.52
CA PRO A 32 -4.34 32.73 14.81
C PRO A 32 -3.25 31.97 15.57
N ARG A 33 -2.89 32.50 16.74
CA ARG A 33 -1.85 31.96 17.60
C ARG A 33 -1.98 30.45 17.67
N LEU A 34 -1.05 29.74 17.03
CA LEU A 34 -0.80 28.33 17.29
C LEU A 34 -0.57 28.22 18.80
N SER A 35 -1.53 27.64 19.50
CA SER A 35 -1.35 27.12 20.84
C SER A 35 -0.10 26.25 20.78
N ARG A 36 0.95 26.72 21.47
CA ARG A 36 2.19 25.99 21.70
C ARG A 36 1.83 24.53 22.02
N PRO A 37 2.27 23.53 21.24
CA PRO A 37 2.07 22.14 21.63
C PRO A 37 2.75 21.94 23.00
N PRO A 38 2.15 21.16 23.91
CA PRO A 38 2.71 20.95 25.24
C PRO A 38 4.16 20.43 25.09
N PRO A 39 5.13 21.01 25.81
CA PRO A 39 6.49 20.50 25.82
C PRO A 39 6.48 19.14 26.51
N GLY A 40 6.82 18.08 25.77
CA GLY A 40 6.90 16.72 26.29
C GLY A 40 6.24 15.64 25.45
N GLY A 41 5.63 15.98 24.31
CA GLY A 41 5.15 14.98 23.36
C GLY A 41 6.15 14.80 22.21
N ASP A 42 6.87 13.68 22.20
CA ASP A 42 7.64 13.22 21.05
C ASP A 42 6.69 12.81 19.91
N PHE A 43 6.09 13.79 19.22
CA PHE A 43 5.17 13.57 18.11
C PHE A 43 5.88 13.41 16.75
N SER A 44 7.22 13.33 16.72
CA SER A 44 7.98 13.43 15.48
C SER A 44 8.25 12.11 14.74
N ALA A 45 7.81 10.97 15.26
CA ALA A 45 7.88 9.69 14.55
C ALA A 45 6.63 8.86 14.85
N PRO A 46 5.96 8.24 13.87
CA PRO A 46 4.98 7.22 14.20
C PRO A 46 5.73 6.13 14.99
N PRO A 47 5.26 5.75 16.20
CA PRO A 47 5.83 4.60 16.90
C PRO A 47 5.91 3.43 15.92
N LYS A 48 7.02 2.68 15.94
CA LYS A 48 7.35 1.62 14.97
C LYS A 48 6.16 0.69 14.69
N GLU A 49 5.37 0.37 15.72
CA GLU A 49 4.11 -0.40 15.65
C GLU A 49 3.07 0.21 14.70
N ARG A 50 2.93 1.54 14.64
CA ARG A 50 2.05 2.23 13.68
C ARG A 50 2.57 2.15 12.25
N ALA A 51 3.88 2.11 12.05
CA ALA A 51 4.46 1.93 10.72
C ALA A 51 4.24 0.49 10.21
N GLU A 52 4.48 -0.51 11.05
CA GLU A 52 4.23 -1.93 10.74
C GLU A 52 2.74 -2.19 10.45
N THR A 53 1.85 -1.63 11.26
CA THR A 53 0.40 -1.71 11.03
C THR A 53 0.00 -1.10 9.68
N ARG A 54 0.59 0.04 9.29
CA ARG A 54 0.34 0.67 7.98
C ARG A 54 0.80 -0.22 6.83
N GLU A 55 1.97 -0.82 6.95
CA GLU A 55 2.50 -1.73 5.94
C GLU A 55 1.59 -2.94 5.72
N PHE A 56 1.04 -3.53 6.79
CA PHE A 56 0.06 -4.62 6.66
C PHE A 56 -1.21 -4.17 5.91
N LEU A 57 -1.73 -2.99 6.21
CA LEU A 57 -2.91 -2.47 5.51
C LEU A 57 -2.62 -2.12 4.04
N ASP A 58 -1.44 -1.59 3.74
CA ASP A 58 -1.01 -1.32 2.37
C ASP A 58 -0.85 -2.63 1.59
N ASN A 59 -0.36 -3.70 2.23
CA ASN A 59 -0.30 -5.04 1.65
C ASN A 59 -1.70 -5.60 1.36
N ALA A 60 -2.63 -5.50 2.32
CA ALA A 60 -4.01 -5.92 2.13
C ALA A 60 -4.68 -5.19 0.96
N ARG A 61 -4.53 -3.86 0.91
CA ARG A 61 -5.07 -3.03 -0.16
C ARG A 61 -4.55 -3.44 -1.53
N ARG A 62 -3.23 -3.64 -1.67
CA ARG A 62 -2.63 -4.09 -2.94
C ARG A 62 -3.16 -5.43 -3.42
N LEU A 63 -3.45 -6.35 -2.49
CA LEU A 63 -4.04 -7.65 -2.81
C LEU A 63 -5.50 -7.52 -3.25
N TYR A 64 -6.30 -6.70 -2.57
CA TYR A 64 -7.67 -6.41 -3.01
C TYR A 64 -7.71 -5.77 -4.41
N ASP A 65 -6.82 -4.81 -4.68
CA ASP A 65 -6.71 -4.17 -6.02
C ASP A 65 -6.30 -5.17 -7.11
N GLN A 66 -5.52 -6.21 -6.78
CA GLN A 66 -5.19 -7.29 -7.71
C GLN A 66 -6.37 -8.25 -7.89
N ALA A 67 -7.03 -8.65 -6.82
CA ALA A 67 -8.22 -9.50 -6.85
C ALA A 67 -9.34 -8.88 -7.69
N TYR A 68 -9.56 -7.57 -7.55
CA TYR A 68 -10.53 -6.83 -8.35
C TYR A 68 -10.24 -6.93 -9.85
N ARG A 69 -9.00 -6.67 -10.27
CA ARG A 69 -8.59 -6.78 -11.68
C ARG A 69 -8.70 -8.20 -12.23
N LEU A 70 -8.44 -9.21 -11.41
CA LEU A 70 -8.65 -10.61 -11.80
C LEU A 70 -10.13 -10.91 -12.00
N ARG A 71 -11.02 -10.38 -11.14
CA ARG A 71 -12.48 -10.51 -11.31
C ARG A 71 -12.98 -9.83 -12.59
N GLU A 72 -12.49 -8.63 -12.92
CA GLU A 72 -12.80 -7.97 -14.19
C GLU A 72 -12.37 -8.84 -15.39
N THR A 73 -11.22 -9.50 -15.28
CA THR A 73 -10.74 -10.42 -16.32
C THR A 73 -11.63 -11.66 -16.42
N ALA A 74 -12.05 -12.24 -15.29
CA ALA A 74 -12.96 -13.37 -15.25
C ALA A 74 -14.32 -13.02 -15.87
N GLU A 75 -14.87 -11.84 -15.58
CA GLU A 75 -16.12 -11.34 -16.16
C GLU A 75 -16.01 -11.21 -17.69
N ALA A 76 -14.94 -10.58 -18.18
CA ALA A 76 -14.68 -10.46 -19.61
C ALA A 76 -14.50 -11.83 -20.32
N LEU A 77 -14.06 -12.86 -19.59
CA LEU A 77 -13.99 -14.24 -20.09
C LEU A 77 -15.36 -14.91 -20.11
N ARG A 78 -16.20 -14.68 -19.09
CA ARG A 78 -17.60 -15.16 -19.05
C ARG A 78 -18.41 -14.58 -20.21
N ASP A 79 -18.24 -13.30 -20.53
CA ASP A 79 -18.88 -12.65 -21.69
C ASP A 79 -18.53 -13.32 -23.03
N ARG A 80 -17.39 -14.03 -23.08
CA ARG A 80 -16.92 -14.79 -24.24
C ARG A 80 -17.21 -16.28 -24.14
N ASN A 81 -18.04 -16.69 -23.19
CA ASN A 81 -18.37 -18.09 -22.86
C ASN A 81 -17.15 -18.95 -22.47
N ARG A 82 -16.06 -18.35 -22.00
CA ARG A 82 -14.84 -19.06 -21.55
C ARG A 82 -14.90 -19.28 -20.04
N TYR A 83 -15.83 -20.13 -19.60
CA TYR A 83 -16.15 -20.32 -18.18
C TYR A 83 -15.02 -20.98 -17.38
N ASP A 84 -14.39 -22.03 -17.90
CA ASP A 84 -13.28 -22.72 -17.19
C ASP A 84 -12.11 -21.78 -16.91
N GLU A 85 -11.78 -20.92 -17.87
CA GLU A 85 -10.72 -19.92 -17.67
C GLU A 85 -11.16 -18.84 -16.70
N ALA A 86 -12.40 -18.36 -16.80
CA ALA A 86 -12.94 -17.39 -15.85
C ALA A 86 -12.89 -17.92 -14.40
N GLU A 87 -13.22 -19.19 -14.19
CA GLU A 87 -13.15 -19.85 -12.88
C GLU A 87 -11.73 -19.82 -12.32
N ALA A 88 -10.71 -20.13 -13.14
CA ALA A 88 -9.32 -20.04 -12.70
C ALA A 88 -8.91 -18.62 -12.26
N TYR A 89 -9.42 -17.57 -12.91
CA TYR A 89 -9.19 -16.18 -12.49
C TYR A 89 -9.95 -15.84 -11.21
N GLU A 90 -11.17 -16.33 -11.03
CA GLU A 90 -11.95 -16.13 -9.79
C GLU A 90 -11.31 -16.82 -8.59
N ASP A 91 -10.84 -18.05 -8.73
CA ASP A 91 -10.16 -18.76 -7.65
C ASP A 91 -8.90 -18.02 -7.21
N ARG A 92 -8.11 -17.54 -8.18
CA ARG A 92 -6.94 -16.72 -7.87
C ARG A 92 -7.31 -15.40 -7.19
N ALA A 93 -8.42 -14.77 -7.57
CA ALA A 93 -8.90 -13.57 -6.90
C ALA A 93 -9.29 -13.87 -5.45
N ARG A 94 -9.97 -14.99 -5.20
CA ARG A 94 -10.36 -15.46 -3.87
C ARG A 94 -9.14 -15.71 -2.98
N ASP A 95 -8.11 -16.36 -3.51
CA ASP A 95 -6.85 -16.59 -2.80
C ASP A 95 -6.16 -15.29 -2.39
N MET A 96 -6.21 -14.26 -3.25
CA MET A 96 -5.67 -12.94 -2.93
C MET A 96 -6.48 -12.22 -1.86
N GLU A 97 -7.81 -12.30 -1.90
CA GLU A 97 -8.68 -11.75 -0.85
C GLU A 97 -8.45 -12.42 0.49
N GLU A 98 -8.26 -13.74 0.52
CA GLU A 98 -7.95 -14.46 1.75
C GLU A 98 -6.61 -14.01 2.33
N GLN A 99 -5.59 -13.84 1.50
CA GLN A 99 -4.30 -13.28 1.93
C GLN A 99 -4.46 -11.84 2.45
N ALA A 100 -5.28 -11.01 1.80
CA ALA A 100 -5.55 -9.64 2.22
C ALA A 100 -6.19 -9.59 3.61
N ARG A 101 -7.20 -10.42 3.86
CA ARG A 101 -7.82 -10.59 5.19
C ARG A 101 -6.82 -11.06 6.25
N GLY A 102 -5.85 -11.90 5.84
CA GLY A 102 -4.75 -12.30 6.70
C GLY A 102 -3.90 -11.11 7.17
N TYR A 103 -3.61 -10.17 6.26
CA TYR A 103 -2.89 -8.94 6.61
C TYR A 103 -3.72 -7.99 7.46
N GLU A 104 -5.02 -7.86 7.20
CA GLU A 104 -5.93 -7.05 8.03
C GLU A 104 -5.97 -7.57 9.47
N ARG A 105 -6.06 -8.90 9.65
CA ARG A 105 -6.03 -9.53 10.97
C ARG A 105 -4.73 -9.24 11.72
N ARG A 106 -3.58 -9.30 11.03
CA ARG A 106 -2.28 -8.94 11.63
C ARG A 106 -2.23 -7.45 11.99
N ALA A 107 -2.78 -6.58 11.15
CA ALA A 107 -2.86 -5.15 11.46
C ALA A 107 -3.73 -4.88 12.70
N GLU A 108 -4.82 -5.62 12.88
CA GLU A 108 -5.65 -5.56 14.08
C GLU A 108 -4.90 -6.09 15.32
N GLU A 109 -4.22 -7.22 15.21
CA GLU A 109 -3.39 -7.78 16.29
C GLU A 109 -2.28 -6.81 16.71
N SER A 110 -1.61 -6.14 15.77
CA SER A 110 -0.58 -5.13 16.05
C SER A 110 -1.11 -3.86 16.72
N ARG A 111 -2.42 -3.58 16.61
CA ARG A 111 -3.07 -2.42 17.29
C ARG A 111 -3.47 -2.73 18.72
N LEU A 112 -3.62 -4.01 19.06
CA LEU A 112 -4.00 -4.42 20.42
C LEU A 112 -2.75 -4.39 21.31
N PRO A 113 -2.82 -3.78 22.50
CA PRO A 113 -1.71 -3.84 23.44
C PRO A 113 -1.41 -5.32 23.76
N THR A 114 -0.14 -5.70 23.70
CA THR A 114 0.32 -7.08 23.92
C THR A 114 0.19 -7.50 25.40
N THR A 115 -1.00 -7.44 25.98
CA THR A 115 -1.26 -7.86 27.37
C THR A 115 -1.49 -9.37 27.50
N LYS A 116 -1.54 -10.13 26.38
CA LYS A 116 -1.82 -11.58 26.38
C LYS A 116 -0.61 -12.52 26.25
N ARG A 117 0.63 -12.03 26.30
CA ARG A 117 1.80 -12.92 26.36
C ARG A 117 2.67 -12.62 27.58
N ARG A 118 2.14 -12.90 28.77
CA ARG A 118 3.01 -13.30 29.88
C ARG A 118 3.20 -14.80 29.74
N PRO A 119 4.34 -15.31 29.24
CA PRO A 119 4.70 -16.69 29.51
C PRO A 119 4.88 -16.76 31.03
N THR A 120 3.98 -17.45 31.73
CA THR A 120 4.33 -18.05 33.01
C THR A 120 5.43 -19.06 32.71
N GLN A 121 6.68 -18.58 32.75
CA GLN A 121 7.80 -19.42 33.12
C GLN A 121 7.54 -19.81 34.56
N THR A 122 6.84 -20.93 34.75
CA THR A 122 6.89 -21.63 36.02
C THR A 122 8.24 -22.35 35.99
N GLU A 123 9.25 -21.69 36.54
CA GLU A 123 10.34 -22.43 37.17
C GLU A 123 9.75 -23.19 38.35
N GLU A 124 9.94 -24.51 38.34
CA GLU A 124 10.17 -25.46 39.45
C GLU A 124 9.62 -26.84 39.09
#